data_AF-A0A2E2UTP9-F1
#
_entry.id   AF-A0A2E2UTP9-F1
#
_cell.length_a   1.000
_cell.length_b   1.000
_cell.length_c   1.000
_cell.angle_alpha   90.00
_cell.angle_beta   90.00
_cell.angle_gamma   90.00
#
_symmetry.space_group_name_H-M   'P 1'
#
loop_
_entity.id
_entity.type
_entity.pdbx_description
1 polymer ?
#
loop_
_entity_poly.entity_id
_entity_poly.type
_entity_poly.pdbx_seq_one_letter_code
_entity_poly.pdbx_strand_id
1 'polypeptide(L)'
;DNGKVPFLFVFLGYFLITTGELFLSPIGLSKVTELSPKKMVGFMMGVWFLSSTFAHYISGVLAKLTTTGNSADSNWLSNLGNWFMGNPDVSSESVATLMQYNSIYAQIGFVTIFISIFVLLISPFIKKLMHGVH
;
A
#
# COMPACT_ATOMS: atom_id res chain seq x y z
N ASP A 1 -32.28 8.68 -1.69
CA ASP A 1 -32.59 7.25 -1.90
C ASP A 1 -31.32 6.50 -2.27
N ASN A 2 -30.90 5.64 -1.35
CA ASN A 2 -29.90 4.57 -1.43
C ASN A 2 -28.50 4.88 -2.02
N GLY A 3 -27.64 5.47 -1.18
CA GLY A 3 -26.18 5.38 -1.25
C GLY A 3 -25.66 3.94 -1.04
N LYS A 4 -26.20 2.99 -1.82
CA LYS A 4 -25.74 1.61 -1.89
C LYS A 4 -24.70 1.54 -2.99
N VAL A 5 -23.46 1.24 -2.61
CA VAL A 5 -22.39 0.97 -3.57
C VAL A 5 -22.80 -0.27 -4.37
N PRO A 6 -22.79 -0.25 -5.71
CA PRO A 6 -23.11 -1.43 -6.49
C PRO A 6 -22.15 -2.56 -6.11
N PHE A 7 -22.69 -3.75 -5.83
CA PHE A 7 -21.89 -4.94 -5.49
C PHE A 7 -20.76 -5.20 -6.51
N LEU A 8 -21.01 -4.83 -7.76
CA LEU A 8 -20.04 -4.90 -8.85
C LEU A 8 -18.73 -4.16 -8.56
N PHE A 9 -18.75 -2.97 -7.93
CA PHE A 9 -17.53 -2.22 -7.61
C PHE A 9 -16.68 -2.94 -6.56
N VAL A 10 -17.33 -3.52 -5.55
CA VAL A 10 -16.64 -4.30 -4.51
C VAL A 10 -16.06 -5.56 -5.14
N PHE A 11 -16.84 -6.28 -5.94
CA PHE A 11 -16.38 -7.48 -6.65
C PHE A 11 -15.16 -7.20 -7.54
N LEU A 12 -15.22 -6.16 -8.39
CA LEU A 12 -14.09 -5.77 -9.24
C LEU A 12 -12.87 -5.31 -8.44
N GLY A 13 -13.08 -4.57 -7.35
CA GLY A 13 -12.01 -4.13 -6.47
C GLY A 13 -11.25 -5.31 -5.86
N TYR A 14 -11.97 -6.26 -5.26
CA TYR A 14 -11.37 -7.48 -4.71
C TYR A 14 -10.73 -8.36 -5.80
N PHE A 15 -11.36 -8.47 -6.97
CA PHE A 15 -10.80 -9.22 -8.11
C PHE A 15 -9.45 -8.65 -8.57
N LEU A 16 -9.35 -7.33 -8.72
CA LEU A 16 -8.12 -6.65 -9.12
C LEU A 16 -7.02 -6.78 -8.05
N ILE A 17 -7.36 -6.60 -6.76
CA ILE A 17 -6.42 -6.76 -5.65
C ILE A 17 -5.88 -8.21 -5.62
N THR A 18 -6.77 -9.20 -5.69
CA THR A 18 -6.39 -10.63 -5.67
C THR A 18 -5.52 -11.00 -6.86
N THR A 19 -5.84 -10.47 -8.04
CA THR A 19 -5.01 -10.66 -9.25
C THR A 19 -3.61 -10.07 -9.06
N GLY A 20 -3.50 -8.89 -8.44
CA GLY A 20 -2.21 -8.27 -8.10
C GLY A 20 -1.41 -9.09 -7.10
N GLU A 21 -2.04 -9.61 -6.05
CA GLU A 21 -1.40 -10.48 -5.06
C GLU A 21 -0.88 -11.78 -5.69
N LEU A 22 -1.63 -12.36 -6.62
CA LEU A 22 -1.25 -13.59 -7.31
C LEU A 22 0.04 -13.42 -8.12
N PHE A 23 0.30 -12.24 -8.68
CA PHE A 23 1.55 -11.95 -9.39
C PHE A 23 2.70 -11.63 -8.45
N LEU A 24 2.44 -10.98 -7.31
CA LEU A 24 3.48 -10.60 -6.36
C LEU A 24 4.03 -11.80 -5.56
N SER A 25 3.16 -12.71 -5.12
CA SER A 25 3.52 -13.84 -4.26
C SER A 25 4.62 -14.76 -4.85
N PRO A 26 4.53 -15.23 -6.11
CA PRO A 26 5.56 -16.08 -6.70
C PRO A 26 6.82 -15.31 -7.11
N ILE A 27 6.70 -14.04 -7.51
CA ILE A 27 7.84 -13.23 -7.98
C ILE A 27 8.69 -12.72 -6.81
N GLY A 28 8.06 -12.31 -5.71
CA GLY A 28 8.73 -11.71 -4.56
C GLY A 28 9.76 -12.64 -3.92
N LEU A 29 9.34 -13.86 -3.54
CA LEU A 29 10.25 -14.82 -2.90
C LEU A 29 11.26 -15.42 -3.88
N SER A 30 10.86 -15.66 -5.14
CA SER A 30 11.77 -16.18 -6.16
C SER A 30 12.90 -15.18 -6.43
N LYS A 31 12.61 -13.89 -6.61
CA LYS A 31 13.65 -12.91 -6.96
C LYS A 31 14.55 -12.52 -5.79
N VAL A 32 14.04 -12.52 -4.56
CA VAL A 32 14.86 -12.30 -3.36
C VAL A 32 15.87 -13.43 -3.15
N THR A 33 15.50 -14.68 -3.46
CA THR A 33 16.41 -15.83 -3.33
C THR A 33 17.39 -15.94 -4.49
N GLU A 34 16.98 -15.59 -5.72
CA GLU A 34 17.81 -15.62 -6.93
C GLU A 34 18.92 -14.57 -6.93
N LEU A 35 18.65 -13.37 -6.38
CA LEU A 35 19.61 -12.26 -6.28
C LEU A 35 20.44 -12.28 -4.99
N SER A 36 20.12 -13.17 -4.05
CA SER A 36 20.85 -13.27 -2.78
C SER A 36 22.17 -14.05 -2.96
N PRO A 37 23.29 -13.62 -2.34
CA PRO A 37 24.50 -14.42 -2.31
C PRO A 37 24.25 -15.78 -1.66
N LYS A 38 24.80 -16.86 -2.25
CA LYS A 38 24.54 -18.28 -1.89
C LYS A 38 24.70 -18.60 -0.39
N LYS A 39 25.45 -17.80 0.36
CA LYS A 39 25.71 -17.97 1.80
C LYS A 39 24.70 -17.25 2.72
N MET A 40 23.86 -16.36 2.20
CA MET A 40 22.94 -15.53 3.02
C MET A 40 21.48 -15.55 2.55
N VAL A 41 21.06 -16.60 1.84
CA VAL A 41 19.67 -16.74 1.35
C VAL A 41 18.67 -16.69 2.51
N GLY A 42 18.97 -17.34 3.65
CA GLY A 42 18.12 -17.29 4.85
C GLY A 42 18.02 -15.89 5.48
N PHE A 43 19.08 -15.09 5.41
CA PHE A 43 19.06 -13.71 5.88
C PHE A 43 18.19 -12.82 4.98
N MET A 44 18.28 -12.98 3.65
CA MET A 44 17.44 -12.22 2.71
C MET A 44 15.96 -12.58 2.81
N MET A 45 15.62 -13.85 3.08
CA MET A 45 14.26 -14.25 3.43
C MET A 45 13.80 -13.58 4.73
N GLY A 46 14.67 -13.47 5.74
CA GLY A 46 14.40 -12.71 6.97
C GLY A 46 14.15 -11.22 6.71
N VAL A 47 14.93 -10.58 5.85
CA VAL A 47 14.75 -9.18 5.44
C VAL A 47 13.42 -8.98 4.72
N TRP A 48 13.03 -9.91 3.83
CA TRP A 48 11.74 -9.88 3.15
C TRP A 48 10.57 -9.92 4.14
N PHE A 49 10.57 -10.87 5.08
CA PHE A 49 9.52 -10.95 6.10
C PHE A 49 9.53 -9.74 7.05
N LEU A 50 10.70 -9.25 7.44
CA LEU A 50 10.83 -8.06 8.30
C LEU A 50 10.26 -6.81 7.61
N SER A 51 10.51 -6.65 6.31
CA SER A 51 9.92 -5.57 5.50
C SER A 51 8.39 -5.65 5.50
N SER A 52 7.81 -6.84 5.32
CA SER A 52 6.36 -7.03 5.35
C SER A 52 5.75 -6.71 6.73
N THR A 53 6.38 -7.14 7.82
CA THR A 53 5.94 -6.79 9.18
C THR A 53 5.98 -5.28 9.42
N PHE A 54 7.03 -4.61 8.95
CA PHE A 54 7.15 -3.15 9.06
C PHE A 54 6.05 -2.42 8.27
N ALA A 55 5.72 -2.90 7.07
CA ALA A 55 4.60 -2.37 6.28
C ALA A 55 3.25 -2.53 7.00
N HIS A 56 2.99 -3.69 7.61
CA HIS A 56 1.77 -3.90 8.40
C HIS A 56 1.73 -3.03 9.67
N TYR A 57 2.87 -2.79 10.31
CA TYR A 57 2.95 -1.87 11.46
C TYR A 57 2.57 -0.44 11.06
N ILE A 58 3.13 0.07 9.96
CA ILE A 58 2.78 1.39 9.42
C ILE A 58 1.30 1.44 9.05
N SER A 59 0.78 0.41 8.37
CA SER A 59 -0.65 0.33 8.02
C SER A 59 -1.56 0.35 9.25
N GLY A 60 -1.14 -0.29 10.35
CA GLY A 60 -1.87 -0.27 11.62
C GLY A 60 -1.88 1.10 12.30
N VAL A 61 -0.74 1.80 12.28
CA VAL A 61 -0.66 3.20 12.74
C VAL A 61 -1.56 4.09 11.89
N LEU A 62 -1.56 3.88 10.58
CA LEU A 62 -2.33 4.62 9.61
C LEU A 62 -3.85 4.43 9.80
N ALA A 63 -4.29 3.19 10.06
CA ALA A 63 -5.69 2.87 10.38
C ALA A 63 -6.18 3.56 11.66
N LYS A 64 -5.34 3.60 12.71
CA LYS A 64 -5.67 4.29 13.98
C LYS A 64 -5.89 5.79 13.80
N LEU A 65 -5.22 6.42 12.83
CA LEU A 65 -5.42 7.84 12.52
C LEU A 65 -6.78 8.11 11.84
N THR A 66 -7.41 7.08 11.25
CA THR A 66 -8.71 7.21 10.56
C THR A 66 -9.91 6.88 11.44
N THR A 67 -9.73 6.03 12.46
CA THR A 67 -10.81 5.62 13.37
C THR A 67 -10.76 6.42 14.67
N THR A 68 -11.37 7.61 14.69
CA THR A 68 -11.88 8.34 15.87
C THR A 68 -10.97 8.41 17.11
N GLY A 69 -10.44 9.61 17.38
CA GLY A 69 -10.04 10.03 18.72
C GLY A 69 -8.69 10.73 18.76
N ASN A 70 -8.73 12.03 19.05
CA ASN A 70 -7.60 12.91 19.36
C ASN A 70 -6.54 12.30 20.30
N SER A 71 -5.59 11.58 19.72
CA SER A 71 -4.24 11.43 20.25
C SER A 71 -3.28 11.62 19.09
N ALA A 72 -3.30 12.84 18.53
CA ALA A 72 -2.31 13.31 17.58
C ALA A 72 -0.98 13.47 18.31
N ASP A 73 -0.32 12.36 18.59
CA ASP A 73 1.11 12.37 18.78
C ASP A 73 1.71 12.85 17.44
N SER A 74 2.24 14.06 17.44
CA SER A 74 2.67 14.80 16.26
C SER A 74 4.01 14.25 15.74
N ASN A 75 3.98 13.00 15.29
CA ASN A 75 5.12 12.30 14.73
C ASN A 75 5.13 12.49 13.20
N TRP A 76 6.32 12.48 12.59
CA TRP A 76 6.46 12.61 11.13
C TRP A 76 5.64 11.56 10.36
N LEU A 77 5.50 10.35 10.94
CA LEU A 77 4.74 9.24 10.38
C LEU A 77 3.23 9.50 10.37
N SER A 78 2.69 10.17 11.40
CA SER A 78 1.26 10.51 11.45
C SER A 78 0.94 11.67 10.51
N ASN A 79 1.83 12.65 10.37
CA ASN A 79 1.69 13.72 9.37
C ASN A 79 1.75 13.19 7.93
N LEU A 80 2.67 12.27 7.65
CA LEU A 80 2.76 11.60 6.36
C LEU A 80 1.49 10.76 6.08
N GLY A 81 1.00 10.05 7.11
CA GLY A 81 -0.22 9.28 7.02
C GLY A 81 -1.46 10.14 6.70
N ASN A 82 -1.62 11.26 7.38
CA ASN A 82 -2.73 12.20 7.13
C ASN A 82 -2.67 12.82 5.73
N TRP A 83 -1.47 13.04 5.18
CA TRP A 83 -1.26 13.47 3.80
C TRP A 83 -1.60 12.38 2.78
N PHE A 84 -1.21 11.12 3.03
CA PHE A 84 -1.55 9.98 2.17
C PHE A 84 -3.05 9.65 2.16
N MET A 85 -3.72 9.83 3.29
CA MET A 85 -5.12 9.45 3.46
C MET A 85 -6.11 10.59 3.20
N GLY A 86 -5.66 11.84 3.12
CA GLY A 86 -6.53 12.98 2.80
C GLY A 86 -7.35 13.51 3.98
N ASN A 87 -6.72 13.69 5.15
CA ASN A 87 -7.25 14.33 6.37
C ASN A 87 -8.77 14.12 6.63
N PRO A 88 -9.16 12.96 7.17
CA PRO A 88 -10.57 12.69 7.44
C PRO A 88 -11.06 13.51 8.65
N ASP A 89 -11.74 14.63 8.41
CA ASP A 89 -12.49 15.31 9.47
C ASP A 89 -13.71 14.45 9.84
N VAL A 90 -13.70 13.86 11.04
CA VAL A 90 -14.78 13.00 11.57
C VAL A 90 -15.78 13.82 12.38
N SER A 91 -15.91 15.12 12.10
CA SER A 91 -16.83 16.02 12.80
C SER A 91 -17.90 16.61 11.88
N SER A 92 -18.83 15.77 11.40
CA SER A 92 -20.28 16.09 11.24
C SER A 92 -20.97 15.14 10.25
N GLU A 93 -21.97 14.43 10.78
CA GLU A 93 -23.07 13.74 10.08
C GLU A 93 -22.76 12.74 8.94
N SER A 94 -23.55 11.66 8.94
CA SER A 94 -23.47 10.51 8.02
C SER A 94 -23.53 10.86 6.53
N VAL A 95 -23.97 12.07 6.16
CA VAL A 95 -24.03 12.55 4.77
C VAL A 95 -22.66 13.05 4.26
N ALA A 96 -21.77 13.53 5.12
CA ALA A 96 -20.40 13.93 4.75
C ALA A 96 -19.49 12.72 4.45
N THR A 97 -19.81 11.56 5.04
CA THR A 97 -18.98 10.35 4.91
C THR A 97 -18.86 9.85 3.46
N LEU A 98 -19.90 9.99 2.62
CA LEU A 98 -19.85 9.54 1.21
C LEU A 98 -18.96 10.43 0.33
N MET A 99 -18.98 11.75 0.54
CA MET A 99 -18.05 12.67 -0.13
C MET A 99 -16.61 12.48 0.38
N GLN A 100 -16.45 12.14 1.65
CA GLN A 100 -15.18 11.86 2.29
C GLN A 100 -14.56 10.53 1.82
N TYR A 101 -15.34 9.45 1.67
CA TYR A 101 -14.86 8.22 1.06
C TYR A 101 -14.36 8.46 -0.36
N ASN A 102 -15.05 9.31 -1.13
CA ASN A 102 -14.64 9.65 -2.48
C ASN A 102 -13.27 10.36 -2.51
N SER A 103 -13.04 11.36 -1.64
CA SER A 103 -11.75 12.06 -1.59
C SER A 103 -10.61 11.18 -1.08
N ILE A 104 -10.84 10.35 -0.06
CA ILE A 104 -9.85 9.42 0.48
C ILE A 104 -9.45 8.38 -0.58
N TYR A 105 -10.42 7.74 -1.22
CA TYR A 105 -10.14 6.75 -2.26
C TYR A 105 -9.52 7.38 -3.51
N ALA A 106 -9.90 8.60 -3.88
CA ALA A 106 -9.25 9.34 -4.96
C ALA A 106 -7.77 9.64 -4.64
N GLN A 107 -7.47 10.08 -3.41
CA GLN A 107 -6.11 10.36 -2.97
C GLN A 107 -5.22 9.10 -2.99
N ILE A 108 -5.72 7.98 -2.45
CA ILE A 108 -5.04 6.68 -2.50
C ILE A 108 -4.85 6.24 -3.97
N GLY A 109 -5.83 6.48 -4.84
CA GLY A 109 -5.74 6.21 -6.27
C GLY A 109 -4.61 7.00 -6.95
N PHE A 110 -4.55 8.31 -6.74
CA PHE A 110 -3.49 9.15 -7.34
C PHE A 110 -2.09 8.77 -6.81
N VAL A 111 -1.97 8.51 -5.51
CA VAL A 111 -0.71 8.08 -4.88
C VAL A 111 -0.23 6.76 -5.47
N THR A 112 -1.11 5.76 -5.59
CA THR A 112 -0.73 4.44 -6.10
C THR A 112 -0.34 4.48 -7.58
N ILE A 113 -1.03 5.28 -8.40
CA ILE A 113 -0.66 5.52 -9.79
C ILE A 113 0.73 6.17 -9.88
N PHE A 114 0.99 7.18 -9.05
CA PHE A 114 2.29 7.87 -9.03
C PHE A 114 3.43 6.91 -8.67
N ILE A 115 3.25 6.10 -7.63
CA ILE A 115 4.23 5.08 -7.22
C ILE A 115 4.42 4.04 -8.32
N SER A 116 3.34 3.59 -8.96
CA SER A 116 3.41 2.62 -10.06
C SER A 116 4.23 3.14 -11.25
N ILE A 117 3.98 4.38 -11.67
CA ILE A 117 4.74 5.04 -12.75
C ILE A 117 6.22 5.17 -12.36
N PHE A 118 6.50 5.58 -11.13
CA PHE A 118 7.86 5.69 -10.61
C PHE A 118 8.60 4.34 -10.63
N VAL A 119 7.94 3.27 -10.19
CA VAL A 119 8.50 1.91 -10.23
C VAL A 119 8.76 1.45 -11.68
N LEU A 120 7.85 1.73 -12.61
CA LEU A 120 8.06 1.41 -14.03
C LEU A 120 9.23 2.17 -14.64
N LEU A 121 9.43 3.43 -14.25
CA LEU A 121 10.55 4.25 -14.73
C LEU A 121 11.90 3.71 -14.20
N ILE A 122 11.93 3.22 -12.97
CA ILE A 122 13.12 2.62 -12.34
C ILE A 122 13.36 1.17 -12.80
N SER A 123 12.33 0.48 -13.28
CA SER A 123 12.42 -0.90 -13.78
C SER A 123 13.59 -1.14 -14.76
N PRO A 124 13.81 -0.35 -15.83
CA PRO A 124 14.96 -0.55 -16.73
C PRO A 124 16.31 -0.37 -16.03
N PHE A 125 16.38 0.48 -15.00
CA PHE A 125 17.60 0.70 -14.23
C PHE A 125 17.92 -0.49 -13.31
N ILE A 126 16.90 -1.04 -12.63
CA ILE A 126 17.03 -2.27 -11.83
C ILE A 126 17.47 -3.43 -12.73
N LYS A 127 16.84 -3.59 -13.90
CA LYS A 127 17.20 -4.65 -14.87
C LYS A 127 18.64 -4.51 -15.37
N LYS A 128 19.13 -3.28 -15.55
CA LYS A 128 20.52 -2.99 -15.91
C LYS A 128 21.51 -3.28 -14.77
N LEU A 129 21.07 -3.29 -13.51
CA LEU A 129 21.91 -3.65 -12.36
C LEU A 129 21.98 -5.18 -12.13
N MET A 130 21.06 -5.96 -12.71
CA MET A 130 20.99 -7.42 -12.58
C MET A 130 21.91 -8.18 -13.55
N HIS A 131 23.00 -7.56 -14.03
CA HIS A 131 23.96 -8.19 -14.95
C HIS A 131 24.54 -9.50 -14.36
N GLY A 132 23.94 -10.64 -14.71
CA GLY A 132 24.51 -11.97 -14.45
C GLY A 132 23.57 -13.05 -13.91
N VAL A 133 22.30 -12.76 -13.63
CA VAL A 133 21.34 -13.79 -13.18
C VAL A 133 20.17 -13.85 -14.18
N HIS A 134 20.19 -14.90 -15.00
CA HIS A 134 19.11 -15.31 -15.90
C HIS A 134 18.19 -16.30 -15.21
#